data_AF-A0A941LBG7-F1
#
_entry.id   AF-A0A941LBG7-F1
#
_cell.length_a   1.000
_cell.length_b   1.000
_cell.length_c   1.000
_cell.angle_alpha   90.00
_cell.angle_beta   90.00
_cell.angle_gamma   90.00
#
_symmetry.space_group_name_H-M   'P 1'
#
loop_
_entity.id
_entity.type
_entity.pdbx_description
1 polymer ?
#
loop_
_entity_poly.entity_id
_entity_poly.type
_entity_poly.pdbx_seq_one_letter_code
_entity_poly.pdbx_strand_id
1 'polypeptide(L)'
;MNSSRLRYVGWTLVFGFCLGASLLIGNVGAQQSWVDELNGSLNFYKTSYPGANWEPYSQRLAIVKDAIGRGDTKTVKTEMGKWFKMLRTRDQGIHDVAADELFNFAVMITPIQEYGIAVPPAPGMGSEPGY
;
A
#
# COMPACT_ATOMS: atom_id res chain seq x y z
N MET A 1 -42.95 -50.94 -10.58
CA MET A 1 -41.77 -50.99 -11.47
C MET A 1 -41.49 -49.59 -12.00
N ASN A 2 -40.25 -49.13 -11.81
CA ASN A 2 -39.52 -47.99 -12.41
C ASN A 2 -40.18 -46.60 -12.40
N SER A 3 -39.76 -45.63 -11.57
CA SER A 3 -38.44 -44.97 -11.42
C SER A 3 -38.03 -44.13 -12.64
N SER A 4 -38.44 -42.86 -12.65
CA SER A 4 -37.91 -41.86 -13.61
C SER A 4 -37.85 -40.41 -13.08
N ARG A 5 -38.08 -40.16 -11.78
CA ARG A 5 -38.12 -38.79 -11.23
C ARG A 5 -36.83 -38.31 -10.55
N LEU A 6 -35.70 -38.97 -10.80
CA LEU A 6 -34.46 -38.75 -10.03
C LEU A 6 -33.23 -38.31 -10.86
N ARG A 7 -33.41 -37.78 -12.07
CA ARG A 7 -32.26 -37.43 -12.94
C ARG A 7 -32.08 -35.94 -13.27
N TYR A 8 -32.88 -35.03 -12.72
CA TYR A 8 -32.83 -33.60 -13.10
C TYR A 8 -32.54 -32.60 -11.96
N VAL A 9 -32.21 -33.07 -10.75
CA VAL A 9 -31.94 -32.16 -9.61
C VAL A 9 -30.44 -32.03 -9.31
N GLY A 10 -29.59 -32.87 -9.91
CA GLY A 10 -28.15 -32.94 -9.57
C GLY A 10 -27.21 -32.04 -10.38
N TRP A 11 -27.70 -31.30 -11.38
CA TRP A 11 -26.83 -30.61 -12.36
C TRP A 11 -26.98 -29.07 -12.39
N THR A 12 -27.68 -28.47 -11.43
CA THR A 12 -27.83 -27.01 -11.34
C THR A 12 -27.11 -26.37 -10.15
N LEU A 13 -26.42 -27.14 -9.31
CA LEU A 13 -25.73 -26.62 -8.12
C LEU A 13 -24.20 -26.50 -8.25
N VAL A 14 -23.61 -26.82 -9.41
CA VAL A 14 -22.14 -26.74 -9.59
C VAL A 14 -21.70 -25.47 -10.32
N PHE A 15 -22.56 -24.85 -11.15
CA PHE A 15 -22.18 -23.67 -11.93
C PHE A 15 -22.32 -22.33 -11.19
N GLY A 16 -23.06 -22.27 -10.09
CA GLY A 16 -23.25 -21.03 -9.33
C GLY A 16 -22.12 -20.69 -8.36
N PHE A 17 -21.27 -21.65 -8.00
CA PHE A 17 -20.27 -21.48 -6.94
C PHE A 17 -18.90 -20.98 -7.44
N CYS A 18 -18.57 -21.18 -8.72
CA CYS A 18 -17.28 -20.72 -9.29
C CYS A 18 -17.24 -19.22 -9.61
N LEU A 19 -18.39 -18.54 -9.70
CA LEU A 19 -18.43 -17.09 -9.99
C LEU A 19 -18.34 -16.22 -8.73
N GLY A 20 -18.65 -16.77 -7.55
CA GLY A 20 -18.56 -16.04 -6.28
C GLY A 20 -17.16 -16.03 -5.67
N ALA A 21 -16.34 -17.07 -5.92
CA ALA A 21 -15.01 -17.20 -5.30
C ALA A 21 -13.91 -16.37 -5.99
N SER A 22 -14.09 -16.00 -7.27
CA SER A 22 -13.07 -15.29 -8.06
C SER A 22 -12.92 -13.81 -7.67
N LEU A 23 -13.92 -13.21 -7.01
CA LEU A 23 -13.88 -11.79 -6.64
C LEU A 23 -13.02 -11.50 -5.40
N LEU A 24 -12.74 -12.50 -4.56
CA LEU A 24 -11.96 -12.29 -3.33
C LEU A 24 -10.44 -12.35 -3.55
N ILE A 25 -9.98 -13.05 -4.59
CA ILE A 25 -8.54 -13.20 -4.87
C ILE A 25 -7.98 -11.92 -5.55
N GLY A 26 -8.80 -11.22 -6.33
CA GLY A 26 -8.39 -9.99 -7.04
C GLY A 26 -8.06 -8.81 -6.11
N ASN A 27 -8.68 -8.75 -4.92
CA ASN A 27 -8.50 -7.60 -4.02
C ASN A 27 -7.14 -7.60 -3.31
N VAL A 28 -6.63 -8.78 -2.92
CA VAL A 28 -5.34 -8.90 -2.23
C VAL A 28 -4.16 -8.50 -3.14
N GLY A 29 -4.23 -8.85 -4.43
CA GLY A 29 -3.17 -8.52 -5.39
C GLY A 29 -3.06 -7.02 -5.68
N ALA A 30 -4.19 -6.33 -5.81
CA ALA A 30 -4.22 -4.88 -6.02
C ALA A 30 -3.81 -4.09 -4.76
N GLN A 31 -4.13 -4.60 -3.57
CA GLN A 31 -3.82 -3.90 -2.31
C GLN A 31 -2.33 -3.97 -1.93
N GLN A 32 -1.56 -4.94 -2.45
CA GLN A 32 -0.10 -5.01 -2.28
C GLN A 32 0.68 -4.30 -3.39
N SER A 33 0.07 -4.07 -4.56
CA SER A 33 0.80 -3.58 -5.75
C SER A 33 1.43 -2.20 -5.54
N TRP A 34 0.75 -1.29 -4.84
CA TRP A 34 1.29 0.04 -4.58
C TRP A 34 2.53 0.02 -3.67
N VAL A 35 2.63 -0.92 -2.72
CA VAL A 35 3.84 -1.05 -1.88
C VAL A 35 5.02 -1.57 -2.68
N ASP A 36 4.76 -2.45 -3.65
CA ASP A 36 5.78 -2.98 -4.54
C ASP A 36 6.29 -1.92 -5.53
N GLU A 37 5.38 -1.12 -6.10
CA GLU A 37 5.74 0.06 -6.90
C GLU A 37 6.57 1.07 -6.08
N LEU A 38 6.16 1.31 -4.83
CA LEU A 38 6.88 2.22 -3.94
C LEU A 38 8.28 1.70 -3.57
N ASN A 39 8.42 0.40 -3.32
CA ASN A 39 9.72 -0.25 -3.12
C ASN A 39 10.61 -0.16 -4.38
N GLY A 40 10.01 -0.30 -5.57
CA GLY A 40 10.71 -0.10 -6.84
C GLY A 40 11.31 1.31 -6.95
N SER A 41 10.51 2.33 -6.67
CA SER A 41 10.95 3.73 -6.66
C SER A 41 12.02 3.99 -5.58
N LEU A 42 11.83 3.47 -4.36
CA LEU A 42 12.83 3.56 -3.29
C LEU A 42 14.19 2.96 -3.70
N ASN A 43 14.18 1.79 -4.36
CA ASN A 43 15.40 1.13 -4.81
C ASN A 43 16.13 1.93 -5.90
N PHE A 44 15.38 2.61 -6.78
CA PHE A 44 15.97 3.55 -7.74
C PHE A 44 16.72 4.68 -7.03
N TYR A 45 16.08 5.35 -6.06
CA TYR A 45 16.74 6.43 -5.30
C TYR A 45 17.92 5.95 -4.45
N LYS A 46 17.80 4.78 -3.82
CA LYS A 46 18.91 4.14 -3.09
C LYS A 46 20.13 3.94 -3.99
N THR A 47 19.91 3.59 -5.26
CA THR A 47 20.99 3.38 -6.24
C THR A 47 21.57 4.70 -6.74
N SER A 48 20.71 5.68 -7.04
CA SER A 48 21.11 6.98 -7.59
C SER A 48 21.76 7.92 -6.57
N TYR A 49 21.47 7.73 -5.28
CA TYR A 49 22.00 8.54 -4.17
C TYR A 49 22.75 7.68 -3.15
N PRO A 50 23.91 7.12 -3.54
CA PRO A 50 24.75 6.34 -2.64
C PRO A 50 25.38 7.28 -1.59
N GLY A 51 25.23 6.96 -0.31
CA GLY A 51 25.79 7.74 0.80
C GLY A 51 24.79 8.13 1.89
N ALA A 52 23.50 8.06 1.60
CA ALA A 52 22.44 8.19 2.61
C ALA A 52 22.03 6.81 3.17
N ASN A 53 21.45 6.80 4.38
CA ASN A 53 20.96 5.57 4.98
C ASN A 53 19.49 5.31 4.61
N TRP A 54 19.28 4.60 3.51
CA TRP A 54 17.95 4.24 3.00
C TRP A 54 17.29 3.06 3.72
N GLU A 55 18.05 2.30 4.51
CA GLU A 55 17.59 1.04 5.11
C GLU A 55 16.33 1.20 5.99
N PRO A 56 16.21 2.25 6.84
CA PRO A 56 15.01 2.46 7.64
C PRO A 56 13.74 2.71 6.81
N TYR A 57 13.87 3.24 5.59
CA TYR A 57 12.73 3.40 4.67
C TYR A 57 12.27 2.04 4.13
N SER A 58 13.21 1.18 3.71
CA SER A 58 12.92 -0.17 3.23
C SER A 58 12.27 -1.03 4.31
N GLN A 59 12.77 -0.97 5.54
CA GLN A 59 12.22 -1.73 6.67
C GLN A 59 10.76 -1.37 6.96
N ARG A 60 10.40 -0.07 6.90
CA ARG A 60 9.01 0.35 7.08
C ARG A 60 8.10 -0.15 5.97
N LEU A 61 8.53 -0.09 4.71
CA LEU A 61 7.73 -0.62 3.59
C LEU A 61 7.55 -2.14 3.68
N ALA A 62 8.54 -2.87 4.20
CA ALA A 62 8.40 -4.30 4.49
C ALA A 62 7.33 -4.55 5.57
N ILE A 63 7.35 -3.79 6.68
CA ILE A 63 6.32 -3.90 7.73
C ILE A 63 4.93 -3.57 7.18
N VAL A 64 4.81 -2.55 6.32
CA VAL A 64 3.55 -2.18 5.66
C VAL A 64 3.04 -3.31 4.77
N LYS A 65 3.91 -3.90 3.94
CA LYS A 65 3.54 -5.04 3.08
C LYS A 65 3.01 -6.22 3.88
N ASP A 66 3.70 -6.57 4.97
CA ASP A 66 3.29 -7.63 5.87
C ASP A 66 1.96 -7.31 6.58
N ALA A 67 1.76 -6.05 6.99
CA ALA A 67 0.53 -5.60 7.62
C ALA A 67 -0.68 -5.69 6.67
N ILE A 68 -0.50 -5.31 5.40
CA ILE A 68 -1.52 -5.49 4.35
C ILE A 68 -1.88 -6.97 4.21
N GLY A 69 -0.87 -7.85 4.14
CA GLY A 69 -1.08 -9.30 4.05
C GLY A 69 -1.88 -9.88 5.22
N ARG A 70 -1.87 -9.23 6.39
CA ARG A 70 -2.64 -9.62 7.58
C ARG A 70 -3.96 -8.85 7.75
N GLY A 71 -4.27 -7.89 6.88
CA GLY A 71 -5.43 -6.99 7.05
C GLY A 71 -5.28 -6.00 8.22
N ASP A 72 -4.07 -5.76 8.71
CA ASP A 72 -3.77 -4.88 9.84
C ASP A 72 -3.67 -3.41 9.39
N THR A 73 -4.83 -2.80 9.17
CA THR A 73 -4.94 -1.40 8.69
C THR A 73 -4.35 -0.39 9.67
N LYS A 74 -4.34 -0.69 10.97
CA LYS A 74 -3.75 0.16 12.01
C LYS A 74 -2.23 0.25 11.86
N THR A 75 -1.58 -0.88 11.60
CA THR A 75 -0.13 -0.90 11.35
C THR A 75 0.21 -0.23 10.02
N VAL A 76 -0.57 -0.47 8.96
CA VAL A 76 -0.40 0.23 7.67
C VAL A 76 -0.45 1.75 7.87
N LYS A 77 -1.50 2.24 8.53
CA LYS A 77 -1.66 3.67 8.87
C LYS A 77 -0.45 4.22 9.61
N THR A 78 -0.01 3.51 10.64
CA THR A 78 1.04 3.98 11.56
C THR A 78 2.40 4.02 10.88
N GLU A 79 2.79 2.95 10.18
CA GLU A 79 4.11 2.86 9.55
C GLU A 79 4.22 3.73 8.30
N MET A 80 3.17 3.85 7.49
CA MET A 80 3.18 4.80 6.37
C MET A 80 3.24 6.25 6.84
N GLY A 81 2.54 6.61 7.92
CA GLY A 81 2.65 7.95 8.50
C GLY A 81 4.08 8.28 8.96
N LYS A 82 4.78 7.31 9.56
CA LYS A 82 6.20 7.46 9.92
C LYS A 82 7.09 7.57 8.69
N TRP A 83 6.83 6.77 7.66
CA TRP A 83 7.59 6.80 6.41
C TRP A 83 7.47 8.15 5.68
N PHE A 84 6.25 8.70 5.55
CA PHE A 84 6.04 10.05 5.01
C PHE A 84 6.72 11.13 5.85
N LYS A 85 6.67 11.02 7.19
CA LYS A 85 7.38 11.93 8.08
C LYS A 85 8.88 11.91 7.85
N MET A 86 9.48 10.73 7.70
CA MET A 86 10.91 10.60 7.43
C MET A 86 11.31 11.25 6.12
N LEU A 87 10.55 11.06 5.04
CA LEU A 87 10.82 11.76 3.78
C LEU A 87 10.71 13.27 3.95
N ARG A 88 9.63 13.75 4.56
CA ARG A 88 9.41 15.19 4.77
C ARG A 88 10.53 15.85 5.59
N THR A 89 11.06 15.12 6.56
CA THR A 89 12.13 15.61 7.45
C THR A 89 13.53 15.29 6.95
N ARG A 90 13.65 14.62 5.78
CA ARG A 90 14.92 14.17 5.19
C ARG A 90 15.75 13.37 6.20
N ASP A 91 15.05 12.56 6.99
CA ASP A 91 15.67 11.73 8.01
C ASP A 91 16.71 10.80 7.37
N GLN A 92 17.71 10.37 8.15
CA GLN A 92 18.77 9.50 7.66
C GLN A 92 19.71 10.10 6.59
N GLY A 93 19.67 11.43 6.43
CA GLY A 93 20.60 12.16 5.56
C GLY A 93 20.32 12.00 4.07
N ILE A 94 19.07 11.69 3.69
CA ILE A 94 18.70 11.58 2.28
C ILE A 94 18.73 12.94 1.57
N HIS A 95 19.11 12.93 0.29
CA HIS A 95 19.17 14.12 -0.54
C HIS A 95 17.78 14.77 -0.69
N ASP A 96 17.71 16.10 -0.72
CA ASP A 96 16.44 16.85 -0.75
C ASP A 96 15.57 16.52 -1.97
N VAL A 97 16.15 16.55 -3.18
CA VAL A 97 15.47 16.16 -4.43
C VAL A 97 14.92 14.74 -4.34
N ALA A 98 15.72 13.78 -3.88
CA ALA A 98 15.27 12.40 -3.74
C ALA A 98 14.12 12.26 -2.73
N ALA A 99 14.18 13.00 -1.62
CA ALA A 99 13.14 13.01 -0.62
C ALA A 99 11.83 13.59 -1.16
N ASP A 100 11.90 14.72 -1.85
CA ASP A 100 10.73 15.44 -2.36
C ASP A 100 10.06 14.68 -3.52
N GLU A 101 10.84 14.15 -4.47
CA GLU A 101 10.30 13.37 -5.58
C GLU A 101 9.67 12.05 -5.11
N LEU A 102 10.36 11.31 -4.23
CA LEU A 102 9.83 10.07 -3.68
C LEU A 102 8.59 10.33 -2.82
N PHE A 103 8.54 11.45 -2.10
CA PHE A 103 7.35 11.85 -1.34
C PHE A 103 6.16 12.11 -2.27
N ASN A 104 6.36 12.90 -3.33
CA ASN A 104 5.32 13.26 -4.28
C ASN A 104 4.77 12.01 -4.99
N PHE A 105 5.66 11.11 -5.42
CA PHE A 105 5.27 9.82 -5.98
C PHE A 105 4.46 8.98 -4.98
N ALA A 106 4.94 8.86 -3.75
CA ALA A 106 4.27 8.08 -2.72
C ALA A 106 2.87 8.59 -2.39
N VAL A 107 2.66 9.92 -2.34
CA VAL A 107 1.34 10.51 -2.12
C VAL A 107 0.38 10.14 -3.25
N MET A 108 0.86 10.04 -4.49
CA MET A 108 0.04 9.71 -5.65
C MET A 108 -0.47 8.26 -5.63
N ILE A 109 0.38 7.30 -5.22
CA ILE A 109 0.05 5.87 -5.32
C ILE A 109 -0.45 5.25 -4.02
N THR A 110 -0.18 5.87 -2.88
CA THR A 110 -0.61 5.34 -1.58
C THR A 110 -2.10 5.62 -1.38
N PRO A 111 -2.93 4.63 -1.03
CA PRO A 111 -4.36 4.83 -0.74
C PRO A 111 -4.53 5.48 0.64
N ILE A 112 -4.16 6.76 0.74
CA ILE A 112 -4.11 7.55 1.98
C ILE A 112 -5.47 7.62 2.67
N GLN A 113 -6.55 7.82 1.90
CA GLN A 113 -7.90 7.95 2.43
C GLN A 113 -8.42 6.60 2.95
N GLU A 114 -8.12 5.50 2.26
CA GLU A 114 -8.54 4.14 2.65
C GLU A 114 -7.99 3.75 4.03
N TYR A 115 -6.71 4.01 4.27
CA TYR A 115 -6.05 3.68 5.54
C TYR A 115 -6.09 4.82 6.57
N GLY A 116 -6.57 6.01 6.20
CA GLY A 116 -6.52 7.20 7.05
C GLY A 116 -5.10 7.59 7.47
N ILE A 117 -4.15 7.52 6.53
CA ILE A 117 -2.73 7.83 6.74
C ILE A 117 -2.55 9.35 6.91
N ALA A 118 -1.77 9.76 7.90
CA ALA A 118 -1.39 11.16 8.07
C ALA A 118 -0.24 11.51 7.11
N VAL A 119 -0.45 12.49 6.25
CA VAL A 119 0.57 13.04 5.35
C VAL A 119 1.03 14.38 5.92
N PRO A 120 2.32 14.55 6.27
CA PRO A 120 2.83 15.82 6.78
C PRO A 120 2.67 16.95 5.75
N PRO A 121 2.38 18.20 6.15
CA PRO A 121 2.27 19.34 5.24
C PRO A 121 3.62 19.68 4.61
N ALA A 122 3.60 20.46 3.52
CA ALA A 122 4.82 20.98 2.91
C ALA A 122 5.59 21.90 3.88
N PRO A 123 6.94 21.93 3.82
CA PRO A 123 7.73 22.88 4.59
C PRO A 123 7.26 24.32 4.30
N GLY A 124 6.96 25.09 5.34
CA GLY A 124 6.50 26.48 5.20
C GLY A 124 4.98 26.68 5.09
N MET A 125 4.18 25.62 4.95
CA MET A 125 2.70 25.71 4.88
C MET A 125 2.03 25.51 6.27
N GLY A 126 2.78 25.68 7.36
CA GLY A 126 2.38 25.35 8.73
C GLY A 126 1.97 26.55 9.59
N SER A 127 1.92 27.76 9.04
CA SER A 127 1.58 28.97 9.81
C SER A 127 0.96 30.06 8.93
N GLU A 128 -0.26 29.84 8.46
CA GLU A 128 -1.16 30.96 8.18
C GLU A 128 -2.21 30.97 9.30
N PRO A 129 -2.10 31.85 10.31
CA PRO A 129 -3.27 32.22 11.09
C PRO A 129 -4.23 32.94 10.13
N GLY A 130 -5.36 32.31 9.86
CA GLY A 130 -6.44 32.95 9.11
C GLY A 130 -6.84 34.25 9.80
N TYR A 131 -6.95 35.32 9.01
CA TYR A 131 -7.56 36.58 9.41
C TYR A 131 -9.02 36.39 9.85
#